data_AF-A0A921NU91-F1
#
_entry.id   AF-A0A921NU91-F1
#
_cell.length_a   1.000
_cell.length_b   1.000
_cell.length_c   1.000
_cell.angle_alpha   90.00
_cell.angle_beta   90.00
_cell.angle_gamma   90.00
#
_symmetry.space_group_name_H-M   'P 1'
#
loop_
_entity.id
_entity.type
_entity.pdbx_description
1 polymer ?
#
loop_
_entity_poly.entity_id
_entity_poly.type
_entity_poly.pdbx_seq_one_letter_code
_entity_poly.pdbx_strand_id
1 'polypeptide(L)'
;MIITDAALVALRTSFRKTFADAYAQFRADSFYQRVAFTAPSGSRSNTYGWLGEFPGMREWIGDRVIKDLKEDKYEILNRLWEDTVSVRRTDMEDDNLGMYTGMVQGLAEAAGRHPDELIAELMTNGTLQTCYDGQYFFDTDHPVYPNHDGTGVAATVSNFNDGTGPGGTDVPGPTWYLLDTRRTFKPFIFQERSPAEFDALTDAKDNDQVFMKDLFLYGARARHAAGYGFWQMAYASRAPLTAANFEDARLAMRTVTADGGRPLGIKPSIIVVPPSLQSDANRLFKTMVDANGASNPHYQAVEVLDPDWLA
;
A
#
# COMPACT_ATOMS: atom_id res chain seq x y z
N MET A 1 -8.45 -32.00 30.62
CA MET A 1 -9.38 -32.92 29.92
C MET A 1 -8.56 -33.75 28.95
N ILE A 2 -8.83 -35.05 28.72
CA ILE A 2 -8.05 -35.79 27.70
C ILE A 2 -8.47 -35.26 26.32
N ILE A 3 -7.53 -34.63 25.60
CA ILE A 3 -7.74 -34.23 24.20
C ILE A 3 -7.84 -35.49 23.35
N THR A 4 -8.94 -35.62 22.60
CA THR A 4 -9.16 -36.72 21.66
C THR A 4 -8.86 -36.27 20.23
N ASP A 5 -8.53 -37.21 19.34
CA ASP A 5 -8.37 -36.93 17.91
C ASP A 5 -9.61 -36.23 17.32
N ALA A 6 -10.81 -36.61 17.74
CA ALA A 6 -12.06 -35.97 17.33
C ALA A 6 -12.16 -34.51 17.81
N ALA A 7 -11.73 -34.21 19.04
CA ALA A 7 -11.68 -32.85 19.57
C ALA A 7 -10.65 -31.99 18.80
N LEU A 8 -9.48 -32.55 18.45
CA LEU A 8 -8.48 -31.85 17.64
C LEU A 8 -8.99 -31.54 16.24
N VAL A 9 -9.69 -32.47 15.59
CA VAL A 9 -10.29 -32.23 14.25
C VAL A 9 -11.34 -31.11 14.31
N ALA A 10 -12.20 -31.13 15.33
CA ALA A 10 -13.18 -30.06 15.55
C ALA A 10 -12.49 -28.70 15.80
N LEU A 11 -11.45 -28.69 16.63
CA LEU A 11 -10.67 -27.49 16.94
C LEU A 11 -9.97 -26.91 15.70
N ARG A 12 -9.31 -27.76 14.89
CA ARG A 12 -8.69 -27.32 13.61
C ARG A 12 -9.72 -26.70 12.67
N THR A 13 -10.91 -27.30 12.58
CA THR A 13 -11.99 -26.78 11.73
C THR A 13 -12.48 -25.43 12.24
N SER A 14 -12.67 -25.29 13.56
CA SER A 14 -13.02 -24.02 14.20
C SER A 14 -11.96 -22.95 13.96
N PHE A 15 -10.69 -23.24 14.21
CA PHE A 15 -9.59 -22.30 14.02
C PHE A 15 -9.42 -21.88 12.56
N ARG A 16 -9.55 -22.79 11.59
CA ARG A 16 -9.55 -22.44 10.17
C ARG A 16 -10.65 -21.44 9.84
N LYS A 17 -11.86 -21.63 10.40
CA LYS A 17 -12.96 -20.68 10.23
C LYS A 17 -12.67 -19.35 10.92
N THR A 18 -12.21 -19.36 12.17
CA THR A 18 -11.83 -18.16 12.92
C THR A 18 -10.78 -17.35 12.15
N PHE A 19 -9.74 -18.02 11.64
CA PHE A 19 -8.70 -17.38 10.85
C PHE A 19 -9.29 -16.76 9.58
N ALA A 20 -10.07 -17.52 8.80
CA ALA A 20 -10.62 -17.04 7.55
C ALA A 20 -11.56 -15.83 7.75
N ASP A 21 -12.43 -15.87 8.75
CA ASP A 21 -13.36 -14.79 9.06
C ASP A 21 -12.60 -13.52 9.52
N ALA A 22 -11.65 -13.67 10.44
CA ALA A 22 -10.85 -12.55 10.95
C ALA A 22 -9.92 -11.98 9.85
N TYR A 23 -9.28 -12.83 9.06
CA TYR A 23 -8.41 -12.42 7.96
C TYR A 23 -9.20 -11.59 6.94
N ALA A 24 -10.39 -12.06 6.55
CA ALA A 24 -11.25 -11.31 5.63
C ALA A 24 -11.65 -9.94 6.19
N GLN A 25 -11.95 -9.87 7.50
CA GLN A 25 -12.27 -8.62 8.17
C GLN A 25 -11.08 -7.64 8.15
N PHE A 26 -9.93 -8.04 8.68
CA PHE A 26 -8.75 -7.17 8.73
C PHE A 26 -8.28 -6.78 7.33
N ARG A 27 -8.38 -7.69 6.36
CA ARG A 27 -8.09 -7.40 4.95
C ARG A 27 -8.98 -6.30 4.42
N ALA A 28 -10.28 -6.32 4.73
CA ALA A 28 -11.25 -5.34 4.26
C ALA A 28 -11.03 -3.95 4.89
N ASP A 29 -10.61 -3.91 6.15
CA ASP A 29 -10.33 -2.67 6.88
C ASP A 29 -8.98 -2.04 6.48
N SER A 30 -8.09 -2.82 5.87
CA SER A 30 -6.75 -2.38 5.51
C SER A 30 -6.69 -1.27 4.46
N PHE A 31 -5.89 -0.24 4.73
CA PHE A 31 -5.83 0.99 3.93
C PHE A 31 -5.18 0.79 2.57
N TYR A 32 -4.33 -0.24 2.38
CA TYR A 32 -3.65 -0.50 1.12
C TYR A 32 -4.66 -0.61 -0.04
N GLN A 33 -5.86 -1.15 0.21
CA GLN A 33 -6.92 -1.27 -0.81
C GLN A 33 -7.29 0.08 -1.43
N ARG A 34 -7.15 1.15 -0.65
CA ARG A 34 -7.50 2.51 -1.04
C ARG A 34 -6.42 3.16 -1.87
N VAL A 35 -5.15 2.84 -1.62
CA VAL A 35 -3.98 3.53 -2.21
C VAL A 35 -3.16 2.70 -3.20
N ALA A 36 -3.33 1.38 -3.21
CA ALA A 36 -2.59 0.47 -4.08
C ALA A 36 -3.49 -0.25 -5.09
N PHE A 37 -2.91 -0.53 -6.27
CA PHE A 37 -3.51 -1.41 -7.27
C PHE A 37 -3.15 -2.86 -6.93
N THR A 38 -4.15 -3.71 -6.75
CA THR A 38 -3.94 -5.14 -6.51
C THR A 38 -3.71 -5.86 -7.82
N ALA A 39 -2.47 -6.31 -8.06
CA ALA A 39 -2.07 -7.06 -9.23
C ALA A 39 -2.04 -8.57 -8.93
N PRO A 40 -2.80 -9.41 -9.66
CA PRO A 40 -2.68 -10.85 -9.53
C PRO A 40 -1.30 -11.34 -10.03
N SER A 41 -0.74 -12.37 -9.41
CA SER A 41 0.56 -12.92 -9.78
C SER A 41 0.57 -14.45 -9.87
N GLY A 42 0.84 -14.99 -11.05
CA GLY A 42 1.00 -16.43 -11.29
C GLY A 42 2.46 -16.92 -11.27
N SER A 43 3.45 -16.03 -11.25
CA SER A 43 4.89 -16.31 -11.44
C SER A 43 5.77 -15.94 -10.23
N ARG A 44 7.08 -16.18 -10.30
CA ARG A 44 8.03 -15.79 -9.22
C ARG A 44 8.05 -14.26 -9.03
N SER A 45 7.81 -13.54 -10.10
CA SER A 45 7.78 -12.08 -10.19
C SER A 45 6.82 -11.66 -11.30
N ASN A 46 6.35 -10.42 -11.29
CA ASN A 46 5.73 -9.80 -12.45
C ASN A 46 6.61 -8.66 -12.96
N THR A 47 6.68 -8.53 -14.28
CA THR A 47 7.30 -7.39 -14.96
C THR A 47 6.22 -6.40 -15.38
N TYR A 48 6.44 -5.13 -15.06
CA TYR A 48 5.51 -4.03 -15.30
C TYR A 48 6.01 -3.11 -16.41
N GLY A 49 6.32 -3.66 -17.58
CA GLY A 49 6.81 -2.90 -18.74
C GLY A 49 5.80 -1.93 -19.37
N TRP A 50 4.61 -1.79 -18.77
CA TRP A 50 3.64 -0.76 -19.12
C TRP A 50 3.75 0.48 -18.23
N LEU A 51 4.54 0.44 -17.15
CA LEU A 51 4.79 1.63 -16.34
C LEU A 51 5.56 2.66 -17.18
N GLY A 52 5.14 3.92 -17.08
CA GLY A 52 5.56 5.01 -17.98
C GLY A 52 4.61 5.27 -19.14
N GLU A 53 3.82 4.27 -19.56
CA GLU A 53 2.88 4.40 -20.67
C GLU A 53 1.46 4.72 -20.16
N PHE A 54 1.00 5.95 -20.39
CA PHE A 54 -0.38 6.33 -20.09
C PHE A 54 -1.31 6.05 -21.26
N PRO A 55 -2.35 5.20 -21.09
CA PRO A 55 -3.36 5.01 -22.14
C PRO A 55 -4.01 6.33 -22.56
N GLY A 56 -4.29 6.46 -23.85
CA GLY A 56 -4.88 7.65 -24.44
C GLY A 56 -5.57 7.30 -25.74
N MET A 57 -6.82 7.74 -25.89
CA MET A 57 -7.57 7.59 -27.13
C MET A 57 -7.18 8.71 -28.08
N ARG A 58 -7.13 8.38 -29.37
CA ARG A 58 -6.97 9.35 -30.46
C ARG A 58 -8.08 9.12 -31.47
N GLU A 59 -8.37 10.13 -32.27
CA GLU A 59 -9.26 9.97 -33.40
C GLU A 59 -8.71 8.92 -34.38
N TRP A 60 -9.58 8.03 -34.85
CA TRP A 60 -9.21 6.97 -35.78
C TRP A 60 -9.16 7.54 -37.20
N ILE A 61 -8.01 8.05 -37.61
CA ILE A 61 -7.73 8.51 -38.97
C ILE A 61 -6.63 7.64 -39.56
N GLY A 62 -6.91 6.97 -40.67
CA GLY A 62 -6.00 6.03 -41.32
C GLY A 62 -5.80 4.73 -40.55
N ASP A 63 -4.63 4.12 -40.71
CA ASP A 63 -4.27 2.87 -40.05
C ASP A 63 -4.05 3.05 -38.54
N ARG A 64 -4.19 1.95 -37.80
CA ARG A 64 -3.90 1.91 -36.37
C ARG A 64 -2.40 2.16 -36.19
N VAL A 65 -2.04 3.25 -35.52
CA VAL A 65 -0.66 3.44 -35.06
C VAL A 65 -0.48 2.63 -33.79
N ILE A 66 0.48 1.73 -33.83
CA ILE A 66 0.91 0.92 -32.71
C ILE A 66 1.92 1.74 -31.93
N LYS A 67 1.72 1.82 -30.62
CA LYS A 67 2.73 2.38 -29.73
C LYS A 67 3.71 1.25 -29.40
N ASP A 68 4.98 1.47 -29.66
CA ASP A 68 6.02 0.61 -29.15
C ASP A 68 6.14 0.87 -27.64
N LEU A 69 5.75 -0.13 -26.83
CA LEU A 69 5.93 -0.06 -25.39
C LEU A 69 7.44 -0.08 -25.12
N LYS A 70 7.98 0.97 -24.49
CA LYS A 70 9.33 0.89 -23.94
C LYS A 70 9.36 -0.21 -22.88
N GLU A 71 10.15 -1.26 -23.11
CA GLU A 71 10.39 -2.32 -22.13
C GLU A 71 11.34 -1.81 -21.03
N ASP A 72 10.84 -0.95 -20.14
CA ASP A 72 11.51 -0.71 -18.87
C ASP A 72 11.19 -1.88 -17.93
N LYS A 73 12.22 -2.66 -17.58
CA LYS A 73 12.10 -3.88 -16.77
C LYS A 73 11.93 -3.54 -15.29
N TYR A 74 10.81 -2.90 -14.93
CA TYR A 74 10.43 -2.80 -13.52
C TYR A 74 9.82 -4.14 -13.07
N GLU A 75 10.53 -4.85 -12.19
CA GLU A 75 10.15 -6.20 -11.73
C GLU A 75 9.87 -6.19 -10.23
N ILE A 76 8.70 -6.72 -9.84
CA ILE A 76 8.37 -6.95 -8.43
C ILE A 76 8.45 -8.45 -8.15
N LEU A 77 9.43 -8.84 -7.31
CA LEU A 77 9.64 -10.22 -6.90
C LEU A 77 8.71 -10.60 -5.74
N ASN A 78 7.92 -11.66 -5.90
CA ASN A 78 7.09 -12.17 -4.81
C ASN A 78 7.95 -12.68 -3.66
N ARG A 79 7.64 -12.23 -2.45
CA ARG A 79 8.28 -12.66 -1.21
C ARG A 79 7.38 -13.65 -0.49
N LEU A 80 8.01 -14.61 0.19
CA LEU A 80 7.32 -15.57 1.05
C LEU A 80 7.33 -15.02 2.48
N TRP A 81 6.18 -15.04 3.11
CA TRP A 81 5.95 -14.54 4.46
C TRP A 81 5.31 -15.63 5.30
N GLU A 82 5.65 -15.69 6.58
CA GLU A 82 5.06 -16.62 7.53
C GLU A 82 5.07 -16.04 8.95
N ASP A 83 4.10 -16.46 9.74
CA ASP A 83 4.12 -16.35 11.20
C ASP A 83 3.58 -17.68 11.78
N THR A 84 4.31 -18.24 12.74
CA THR A 84 4.02 -19.56 13.31
C THR A 84 4.14 -19.54 14.83
N VAL A 85 3.06 -19.95 15.50
CA VAL A 85 2.99 -20.06 16.97
C VAL A 85 2.91 -21.53 17.38
N SER A 86 3.68 -21.88 18.41
CA SER A 86 3.61 -23.20 19.05
C SER A 86 2.83 -23.15 20.36
N VAL A 87 1.98 -24.13 20.60
CA VAL A 87 1.24 -24.32 21.85
C VAL A 87 1.58 -25.69 22.43
N ARG A 88 1.91 -25.77 23.72
CA ARG A 88 2.15 -27.06 24.38
C ARG A 88 0.86 -27.87 24.41
N ARG A 89 0.97 -29.19 24.21
CA ARG A 89 -0.21 -30.06 24.26
C ARG A 89 -0.93 -29.98 25.60
N THR A 90 -0.17 -29.98 26.70
CA THR A 90 -0.73 -29.85 28.06
C THR A 90 -1.56 -28.58 28.22
N ASP A 91 -1.10 -27.46 27.67
CA ASP A 91 -1.82 -26.20 27.80
C ASP A 91 -3.11 -26.18 26.97
N MET A 92 -3.18 -26.99 25.90
CA MET A 92 -4.41 -27.22 25.14
C MET A 92 -5.35 -28.21 25.85
N GLU A 93 -4.81 -29.24 26.51
CA GLU A 93 -5.59 -30.19 27.31
C GLU A 93 -6.27 -29.51 28.52
N ASP A 94 -5.65 -28.45 29.02
CA ASP A 94 -6.12 -27.61 30.10
C ASP A 94 -6.96 -26.39 29.63
N ASP A 95 -7.09 -26.16 28.32
CA ASP A 95 -7.87 -25.05 27.76
C ASP A 95 -9.38 -25.28 27.90
N ASN A 96 -9.91 -24.88 29.05
CA ASN A 96 -11.35 -24.94 29.32
C ASN A 96 -12.09 -23.64 28.90
N LEU A 97 -11.40 -22.64 28.34
CA LEU A 97 -11.96 -21.29 28.13
C LEU A 97 -11.82 -20.77 26.68
N GLY A 98 -11.27 -21.54 25.75
CA GLY A 98 -11.14 -21.16 24.35
C GLY A 98 -10.09 -20.07 24.12
N MET A 99 -9.09 -19.98 25.01
CA MET A 99 -8.11 -18.90 25.05
C MET A 99 -7.27 -18.82 23.76
N TYR A 100 -7.09 -19.95 23.06
CA TYR A 100 -6.30 -20.01 21.83
C TYR A 100 -7.01 -19.50 20.57
N THR A 101 -8.32 -19.21 20.66
CA THR A 101 -9.05 -18.54 19.58
C THR A 101 -8.47 -17.14 19.31
N GLY A 102 -8.12 -16.40 20.36
CA GLY A 102 -7.53 -15.07 20.24
C GLY A 102 -6.14 -15.09 19.57
N MET A 103 -5.36 -16.15 19.77
CA MET A 103 -4.08 -16.35 19.08
C MET A 103 -4.29 -16.48 17.56
N VAL A 104 -5.28 -17.28 17.15
CA VAL A 104 -5.62 -17.47 15.72
C VAL A 104 -6.14 -16.17 15.10
N GLN A 105 -6.93 -15.38 15.84
CA GLN A 105 -7.34 -14.05 15.41
C GLN A 105 -6.14 -13.10 15.25
N GLY A 106 -5.16 -13.15 16.15
CA GLY A 106 -3.93 -12.37 16.04
C GLY A 106 -3.11 -12.72 14.80
N LEU A 107 -2.95 -14.02 14.49
CA LEU A 107 -2.32 -14.45 13.23
C LEU A 107 -3.07 -13.94 12.00
N ALA A 108 -4.40 -13.97 12.05
CA ALA A 108 -5.25 -13.45 10.98
C ALA A 108 -5.14 -11.93 10.83
N GLU A 109 -5.00 -11.20 11.94
CA GLU A 109 -4.75 -9.76 11.96
C GLU A 109 -3.42 -9.41 11.32
N ALA A 110 -2.32 -10.05 11.76
CA ALA A 110 -1.00 -9.85 11.20
C ALA A 110 -1.00 -10.11 9.69
N ALA A 111 -1.56 -11.25 9.26
CA ALA A 111 -1.65 -11.59 7.85
C ALA A 111 -2.55 -10.61 7.05
N GLY A 112 -3.66 -10.16 7.65
CA GLY A 112 -4.63 -9.24 7.04
C GLY A 112 -4.05 -7.84 6.85
N ARG A 113 -3.31 -7.35 7.84
CA ARG A 113 -2.71 -6.00 7.88
C ARG A 113 -1.34 -5.89 7.27
N HIS A 114 -0.58 -6.98 7.12
CA HIS A 114 0.81 -6.91 6.65
C HIS A 114 0.98 -6.16 5.30
N PRO A 115 0.03 -6.18 4.35
CA PRO A 115 0.12 -5.33 3.16
C PRO A 115 0.01 -3.82 3.42
N ASP A 116 -0.63 -3.39 4.51
CA ASP A 116 -0.58 -2.00 4.97
C ASP A 116 0.84 -1.61 5.40
N GLU A 117 1.53 -2.51 6.12
CA GLU A 117 2.94 -2.33 6.49
C GLU A 117 3.83 -2.17 5.26
N LEU A 118 3.66 -3.04 4.26
CA LEU A 118 4.43 -2.98 3.02
C LEU A 118 4.17 -1.68 2.24
N ILE A 119 2.93 -1.18 2.20
CA ILE A 119 2.62 0.10 1.56
C ILE A 119 3.17 1.28 2.36
N ALA A 120 3.08 1.26 3.69
CA ALA A 120 3.64 2.29 4.55
C ALA A 120 5.18 2.34 4.44
N GLU A 121 5.83 1.18 4.32
CA GLU A 121 7.26 1.05 4.05
C GLU A 121 7.62 1.73 2.72
N LEU A 122 6.87 1.48 1.65
CA LEU A 122 7.08 2.13 0.35
C LEU A 122 6.91 3.65 0.42
N MET A 123 5.89 4.14 1.11
CA MET A 123 5.67 5.59 1.31
C MET A 123 6.87 6.22 2.02
N THR A 124 7.31 5.60 3.12
CA THR A 124 8.43 6.07 3.95
C THR A 124 9.76 6.06 3.19
N ASN A 125 10.00 5.00 2.41
CA ASN A 125 11.24 4.80 1.67
C ASN A 125 11.22 5.43 0.26
N GLY A 126 10.16 6.15 -0.13
CA GLY A 126 10.02 6.68 -1.48
C GLY A 126 11.11 7.67 -1.89
N THR A 127 11.79 8.32 -0.95
CA THR A 127 12.96 9.18 -1.23
C THR A 127 14.30 8.43 -1.24
N LEU A 128 14.28 7.09 -1.08
CA LEU A 128 15.45 6.23 -0.97
C LEU A 128 15.44 5.06 -1.96
N GLN A 129 14.27 4.69 -2.48
CA GLN A 129 14.09 3.56 -3.37
C GLN A 129 13.62 4.02 -4.75
N THR A 130 14.25 3.46 -5.78
CA THR A 130 13.97 3.82 -7.17
C THR A 130 12.68 3.22 -7.68
N CYS A 131 11.95 3.97 -8.50
CA CYS A 131 10.80 3.48 -9.24
C CYS A 131 11.16 3.08 -10.68
N TYR A 132 10.15 2.92 -11.55
CA TYR A 132 10.31 2.34 -12.89
C TYR A 132 11.14 3.21 -13.84
N ASP A 133 11.25 4.52 -13.60
CA ASP A 133 12.01 5.46 -14.43
C ASP A 133 13.47 5.64 -13.99
N GLY A 134 13.90 4.89 -12.96
CA GLY A 134 15.27 4.94 -12.41
C GLY A 134 15.51 6.03 -11.38
N GLN A 135 14.57 6.95 -11.16
CA GLN A 135 14.62 7.96 -10.09
C GLN A 135 14.00 7.41 -8.79
N TYR A 136 14.25 8.08 -7.66
CA TYR A 136 13.51 7.77 -6.43
C TYR A 136 12.01 7.99 -6.65
N PHE A 137 11.13 7.26 -5.95
CA PHE A 137 9.70 7.42 -6.16
C PHE A 137 9.18 8.82 -5.77
N PHE A 138 9.79 9.42 -4.76
CA PHE A 138 9.61 10.83 -4.41
C PHE A 138 10.93 11.56 -4.69
N ASP A 139 10.94 12.29 -5.80
CA ASP A 139 12.13 12.93 -6.35
C ASP A 139 11.76 14.30 -6.94
N THR A 140 12.76 15.17 -7.08
CA THR A 140 12.61 16.45 -7.76
C THR A 140 12.82 16.35 -9.27
N ASP A 141 13.39 15.24 -9.73
CA ASP A 141 14.04 15.16 -11.03
C ASP A 141 13.51 14.02 -11.94
N HIS A 142 12.19 13.73 -11.91
CA HIS A 142 11.64 12.72 -12.81
C HIS A 142 11.69 13.17 -14.28
N PRO A 143 12.18 12.33 -15.21
CA PRO A 143 12.26 12.68 -16.62
C PRO A 143 10.89 12.62 -17.31
N VAL A 144 10.52 13.68 -18.02
CA VAL A 144 9.37 13.73 -18.94
C VAL A 144 9.83 14.20 -20.31
N TYR A 145 9.53 13.43 -21.35
CA TYR A 145 10.05 13.65 -22.68
C TYR A 145 9.09 14.51 -23.53
N PRO A 146 9.63 15.39 -24.40
CA PRO A 146 8.80 16.24 -25.26
C PRO A 146 8.08 15.47 -26.36
N ASN A 147 8.53 14.26 -26.70
CA ASN A 147 7.94 13.42 -27.73
C ASN A 147 7.24 12.21 -27.11
N HIS A 148 6.15 11.74 -27.73
CA HIS A 148 5.36 10.62 -27.22
C HIS A 148 6.14 9.28 -27.20
N ASP A 149 7.16 9.13 -28.04
CA ASP A 149 8.04 7.94 -28.07
C ASP A 149 9.13 7.96 -26.98
N GLY A 150 9.07 8.91 -26.05
CA GLY A 150 10.05 9.07 -24.99
C GLY A 150 11.41 9.51 -25.51
N THR A 151 11.47 10.25 -26.63
CA THR A 151 12.71 10.82 -27.18
C THR A 151 12.78 12.33 -26.98
N GLY A 152 13.97 12.89 -27.22
CA GLY A 152 14.28 14.31 -26.97
C GLY A 152 14.98 14.53 -25.64
N VAL A 153 15.31 15.79 -25.34
CA VAL A 153 15.89 16.16 -24.05
C VAL A 153 14.77 16.23 -23.02
N ALA A 154 14.83 15.35 -22.01
CA ALA A 154 13.83 15.31 -20.95
C ALA A 154 13.81 16.61 -20.14
N ALA A 155 12.62 17.08 -19.81
CA ALA A 155 12.43 18.04 -18.72
C ALA A 155 12.31 17.29 -17.40
N THR A 156 12.71 17.93 -16.30
CA THR A 156 12.53 17.38 -14.96
C THR A 156 11.20 17.81 -14.35
N VAL A 157 10.54 16.89 -13.67
CA VAL A 157 9.30 17.12 -12.94
C VAL A 157 9.46 16.62 -11.51
N SER A 158 9.12 17.48 -10.55
CA SER A 158 9.15 17.13 -9.14
C SER A 158 7.80 16.56 -8.67
N ASN A 159 7.85 15.54 -7.82
CA ASN A 159 6.74 15.12 -6.98
C ASN A 159 7.08 15.13 -5.48
N PHE A 160 8.15 15.85 -5.11
CA PHE A 160 8.65 15.91 -3.76
C PHE A 160 8.98 17.34 -3.31
N ASN A 161 8.61 17.66 -2.08
CA ASN A 161 9.02 18.86 -1.37
C ASN A 161 9.76 18.47 -0.08
N ASP A 162 11.02 18.90 0.02
CA ASP A 162 11.93 18.55 1.12
C ASP A 162 11.70 19.36 2.40
N GLY A 163 10.80 20.34 2.39
CA GLY A 163 10.37 21.08 3.57
C GLY A 163 10.12 22.57 3.36
N THR A 164 10.34 23.10 2.16
CA THR A 164 10.14 24.52 1.86
C THR A 164 8.79 24.77 1.19
N GLY A 165 7.88 25.48 1.86
CA GLY A 165 6.69 26.05 1.23
C GLY A 165 7.00 27.31 0.41
N PRO A 166 5.96 27.96 -0.16
CA PRO A 166 6.12 29.15 -0.96
C PRO A 166 6.77 30.27 -0.13
N GLY A 167 7.91 30.78 -0.60
CA GLY A 167 8.72 31.80 0.08
C GLY A 167 9.97 31.25 0.79
N GLY A 168 10.13 29.93 0.90
CA GLY A 168 11.39 29.30 1.33
C GLY A 168 11.73 29.46 2.81
N THR A 169 10.76 29.81 3.66
CA THR A 169 10.96 30.06 5.10
C THR A 169 10.50 28.92 6.01
N ASP A 170 9.88 27.89 5.45
CA ASP A 170 9.31 26.78 6.22
C ASP A 170 10.40 25.87 6.81
N VAL A 171 10.08 25.26 7.96
CA VAL A 171 10.91 24.25 8.60
C VAL A 171 10.38 22.86 8.21
N PRO A 172 11.23 21.96 7.70
CA PRO A 172 10.84 20.58 7.41
C PRO A 172 10.24 19.89 8.64
N GLY A 173 9.12 19.19 8.44
CA GLY A 173 8.38 18.43 9.44
C GLY A 173 8.07 16.99 9.00
N PRO A 174 7.14 16.31 9.68
CA PRO A 174 6.68 14.98 9.29
C PRO A 174 6.15 14.98 7.85
N THR A 175 6.42 13.91 7.10
CA THR A 175 6.03 13.83 5.69
C THR A 175 4.54 13.54 5.55
N TRP A 176 3.82 14.32 4.76
CA TRP A 176 2.47 14.00 4.31
C TRP A 176 2.44 13.71 2.82
N TYR A 177 1.49 12.87 2.40
CA TYR A 177 1.40 12.37 1.02
C TYR A 177 0.06 12.73 0.41
N LEU A 178 0.07 13.23 -0.81
CA LEU A 178 -1.12 13.56 -1.58
C LEU A 178 -1.21 12.59 -2.77
N LEU A 179 -2.33 11.86 -2.90
CA LEU A 179 -2.47 10.74 -3.82
C LEU A 179 -3.70 10.89 -4.72
N ASP A 180 -3.57 10.58 -6.01
CA ASP A 180 -4.70 10.31 -6.90
C ASP A 180 -4.95 8.80 -6.99
N THR A 181 -6.05 8.35 -6.39
CA THR A 181 -6.43 6.94 -6.30
C THR A 181 -7.73 6.62 -7.03
N ARG A 182 -8.24 7.56 -7.84
CA ARG A 182 -9.54 7.45 -8.53
C ARG A 182 -9.47 6.60 -9.79
N ARG A 183 -8.26 6.28 -10.25
CA ARG A 183 -8.00 5.51 -11.47
C ARG A 183 -7.84 4.04 -11.15
N THR A 184 -7.93 3.20 -12.18
CA THR A 184 -7.69 1.76 -12.06
C THR A 184 -6.29 1.48 -11.52
N PHE A 185 -5.29 2.13 -12.10
CA PHE A 185 -3.93 2.12 -11.57
C PHE A 185 -3.79 3.19 -10.50
N LYS A 186 -2.91 2.91 -9.53
CA LYS A 186 -2.67 3.75 -8.37
C LYS A 186 -1.16 3.97 -8.20
N PRO A 187 -0.74 4.87 -7.29
CA PRO A 187 0.68 5.17 -7.10
C PRO A 187 1.48 3.98 -6.54
N PHE A 188 0.83 3.02 -5.90
CA PHE A 188 1.46 1.82 -5.37
C PHE A 188 0.84 0.56 -5.97
N ILE A 189 1.61 -0.52 -5.96
CA ILE A 189 1.19 -1.83 -6.45
C ILE A 189 1.29 -2.81 -5.28
N PHE A 190 0.21 -3.54 -5.03
CA PHE A 190 0.24 -4.73 -4.19
C PHE A 190 0.11 -5.95 -5.10
N GLN A 191 1.19 -6.72 -5.23
CA GLN A 191 1.23 -7.93 -6.03
C GLN A 191 0.90 -9.13 -5.16
N GLU A 192 -0.26 -9.73 -5.39
CA GLU A 192 -0.72 -10.89 -4.64
C GLU A 192 -0.58 -12.16 -5.48
N ARG A 193 0.24 -13.10 -4.99
CA ARG A 193 0.40 -14.42 -5.60
C ARG A 193 -0.46 -15.47 -4.90
N SER A 194 -0.40 -15.50 -3.58
CA SER A 194 -1.29 -16.33 -2.78
C SER A 194 -1.70 -15.54 -1.53
N PRO A 195 -3.02 -15.46 -1.25
CA PRO A 195 -3.49 -14.90 0.01
C PRO A 195 -2.98 -15.71 1.20
N ALA A 196 -3.23 -15.24 2.41
CA ALA A 196 -2.79 -15.94 3.59
C ALA A 196 -3.53 -17.29 3.75
N GLU A 197 -2.75 -18.35 3.94
CA GLU A 197 -3.22 -19.70 4.19
C GLU A 197 -2.87 -20.10 5.62
N PHE A 198 -3.82 -20.67 6.34
CA PHE A 198 -3.65 -21.13 7.72
C PHE A 198 -3.54 -22.65 7.80
N ASP A 199 -2.47 -23.10 8.44
CA ASP A 199 -2.19 -24.50 8.73
C ASP A 199 -2.11 -24.76 10.23
N ALA A 200 -2.59 -25.94 10.62
CA ALA A 200 -2.57 -26.42 11.99
C ALA A 200 -2.01 -27.84 12.03
N LEU A 201 -0.85 -28.01 12.65
CA LEU A 201 -0.16 -29.27 12.81
C LEU A 201 -0.35 -29.74 14.26
N THR A 202 -1.35 -30.60 14.45
CA THR A 202 -1.70 -31.11 15.78
C THR A 202 -1.77 -32.65 15.86
N ASP A 203 -1.37 -33.34 14.79
CA ASP A 203 -1.35 -34.81 14.76
C ASP A 203 0.03 -35.34 15.15
N ALA A 204 0.08 -36.20 16.16
CA ALA A 204 1.33 -36.81 16.64
C ALA A 204 1.85 -37.93 15.74
N LYS A 205 1.00 -38.51 14.88
CA LYS A 205 1.37 -39.65 14.02
C LYS A 205 2.20 -39.23 12.82
N ASP A 206 2.02 -37.99 12.37
CA ASP A 206 2.58 -37.47 11.12
C ASP A 206 3.49 -36.25 11.33
N ASN A 207 3.81 -35.89 12.58
CA ASN A 207 4.59 -34.68 12.87
C ASN A 207 5.58 -34.84 14.04
N ASP A 208 6.87 -34.69 13.70
CA ASP A 208 7.97 -34.79 14.66
C ASP A 208 7.92 -33.71 15.76
N GLN A 209 7.38 -32.52 15.53
CA GLN A 209 7.26 -31.49 16.57
C GLN A 209 6.23 -31.89 17.62
N VAL A 210 5.13 -32.50 17.17
CA VAL A 210 4.06 -32.98 18.04
C VAL A 210 4.53 -34.22 18.82
N PHE A 211 5.25 -35.15 18.19
CA PHE A 211 5.76 -36.35 18.85
C PHE A 211 7.01 -36.08 19.71
N MET A 212 8.01 -35.39 19.18
CA MET A 212 9.31 -35.21 19.85
C MET A 212 9.32 -34.05 20.84
N LYS A 213 8.52 -33.01 20.63
CA LYS A 213 8.55 -31.78 21.46
C LYS A 213 7.27 -31.50 22.22
N ASP A 214 6.23 -32.30 22.02
CA ASP A 214 4.91 -32.12 22.63
C ASP A 214 4.28 -30.74 22.34
N LEU A 215 4.49 -30.24 21.12
CA LEU A 215 4.00 -28.96 20.63
C LEU A 215 3.03 -29.11 19.47
N PHE A 216 1.89 -28.42 19.54
CA PHE A 216 1.03 -28.15 18.40
C PHE A 216 1.45 -26.86 17.71
N LEU A 217 1.49 -26.85 16.38
CA LEU A 217 1.86 -25.66 15.62
C LEU A 217 0.67 -25.10 14.86
N TYR A 218 0.56 -23.79 14.87
CA TYR A 218 -0.43 -23.02 14.12
C TYR A 218 0.31 -21.94 13.36
N GLY A 219 0.21 -21.95 12.04
CA GLY A 219 0.97 -21.04 11.19
C GLY A 219 0.11 -20.44 10.11
N ALA A 220 0.44 -19.22 9.73
CA ALA A 220 -0.08 -18.56 8.54
C ALA A 220 1.08 -18.31 7.58
N ARG A 221 0.87 -18.56 6.29
CA ARG A 221 1.83 -18.22 5.23
C ARG A 221 1.15 -17.45 4.12
N ALA A 222 1.86 -16.51 3.52
CA ALA A 222 1.36 -15.74 2.38
C ALA A 222 2.47 -15.50 1.37
N ARG A 223 2.10 -15.23 0.11
CA ARG A 223 3.08 -14.92 -0.93
C ARG A 223 2.63 -13.71 -1.72
N HIS A 224 3.31 -12.60 -1.50
CA HIS A 224 2.99 -11.31 -2.09
C HIS A 224 4.17 -10.35 -1.95
N ALA A 225 4.09 -9.22 -2.64
CA ALA A 225 5.05 -8.13 -2.55
C ALA A 225 4.35 -6.81 -2.84
N ALA A 226 5.01 -5.71 -2.53
CA ALA A 226 4.57 -4.39 -2.92
C ALA A 226 5.67 -3.69 -3.72
N GLY A 227 5.28 -2.72 -4.54
CA GLY A 227 6.21 -1.85 -5.26
C GLY A 227 5.57 -0.56 -5.72
N TYR A 228 6.36 0.26 -6.41
CA TYR A 228 5.92 1.56 -6.90
C TYR A 228 5.17 1.43 -8.23
N GLY A 229 4.08 2.18 -8.34
CA GLY A 229 3.33 2.40 -9.57
C GLY A 229 3.69 3.75 -10.19
N PHE A 230 2.69 4.52 -10.58
CA PHE A 230 2.90 5.82 -11.22
C PHE A 230 3.25 6.91 -10.21
N TRP A 231 4.50 7.40 -10.24
CA TRP A 231 4.95 8.52 -9.42
C TRP A 231 4.15 9.80 -9.67
N GLN A 232 3.63 9.99 -10.90
CA GLN A 232 2.79 11.13 -11.28
C GLN A 232 1.50 11.22 -10.45
N MET A 233 1.08 10.13 -9.83
CA MET A 233 -0.14 10.04 -9.02
C MET A 233 0.11 10.24 -7.53
N ALA A 234 1.34 10.45 -7.09
CA ALA A 234 1.68 10.71 -5.70
C ALA A 234 2.57 11.94 -5.57
N TYR A 235 2.40 12.68 -4.48
CA TYR A 235 3.28 13.78 -4.10
C TYR A 235 3.58 13.66 -2.61
N ALA A 236 4.84 13.83 -2.23
CA ALA A 236 5.27 13.85 -0.83
C ALA A 236 5.78 15.23 -0.44
N SER A 237 5.46 15.66 0.77
CA SER A 237 5.93 16.96 1.27
C SER A 237 6.30 16.89 2.74
N ARG A 238 7.45 17.48 3.05
CA ARG A 238 7.89 17.75 4.42
C ARG A 238 7.59 19.18 4.85
N ALA A 239 7.00 20.02 3.99
CA ALA A 239 6.60 21.37 4.39
C ALA A 239 5.43 21.27 5.39
N PRO A 240 5.23 22.26 6.28
CA PRO A 240 4.09 22.28 7.20
C PRO A 240 2.76 22.07 6.46
N LEU A 241 1.85 21.26 7.01
CA LEU A 241 0.54 21.01 6.40
C LEU A 241 -0.36 22.25 6.56
N THR A 242 -0.29 23.15 5.59
CA THR A 242 -1.08 24.39 5.52
C THR A 242 -1.92 24.41 4.24
N ALA A 243 -2.93 25.28 4.18
CA ALA A 243 -3.73 25.48 2.97
C ALA A 243 -2.88 25.87 1.75
N ALA A 244 -1.87 26.73 1.95
CA ALA A 244 -0.96 27.16 0.89
C ALA A 244 -0.11 25.99 0.37
N ASN A 245 0.55 25.26 1.27
CA ASN A 245 1.38 24.11 0.91
C ASN A 245 0.57 22.97 0.26
N PHE A 246 -0.68 22.78 0.70
CA PHE A 246 -1.60 21.85 0.07
C PHE A 246 -1.96 22.26 -1.36
N GLU A 247 -2.31 23.53 -1.60
CA GLU A 247 -2.67 23.98 -2.95
C GLU A 247 -1.49 23.97 -3.92
N ASP A 248 -0.27 24.24 -3.45
CA ASP A 248 0.95 24.11 -4.26
C ASP A 248 1.20 22.66 -4.67
N ALA A 249 1.14 21.71 -3.73
CA ALA A 249 1.27 20.29 -4.02
C ALA A 249 0.15 19.81 -4.96
N ARG A 250 -1.08 20.26 -4.73
CA ARG A 250 -2.22 19.93 -5.57
C ARG A 250 -2.06 20.48 -6.98
N LEU A 251 -1.55 21.70 -7.13
CA LEU A 251 -1.27 22.30 -8.43
C LEU A 251 -0.18 21.53 -9.15
N ALA A 252 0.94 21.20 -8.48
CA ALA A 252 2.03 20.41 -9.03
C ALA A 252 1.53 19.08 -9.60
N MET A 253 0.68 18.35 -8.86
CA MET A 253 0.10 17.11 -9.36
C MET A 253 -0.82 17.33 -10.57
N ARG A 254 -1.64 18.40 -10.55
CA ARG A 254 -2.63 18.67 -11.62
C ARG A 254 -2.02 19.12 -12.94
N THR A 255 -0.79 19.62 -12.93
CA THR A 255 -0.09 20.11 -14.13
C THR A 255 0.83 19.06 -14.76
N VAL A 256 0.98 17.88 -14.16
CA VAL A 256 1.81 16.80 -14.73
C VAL A 256 1.26 16.35 -16.08
N THR A 257 2.18 16.17 -17.03
CA THR A 257 1.89 15.69 -18.39
C THR A 257 2.55 14.34 -18.64
N ALA A 258 2.01 13.58 -19.58
CA ALA A 258 2.70 12.45 -20.17
C ALA A 258 3.81 12.94 -21.09
N ASP A 259 4.69 12.02 -21.48
CA ASP A 259 5.53 12.19 -22.66
C ASP A 259 4.71 12.67 -23.87
N GLY A 260 5.24 13.64 -24.61
CA GLY A 260 4.49 14.34 -25.66
C GLY A 260 3.62 15.50 -25.17
N GLY A 261 3.69 15.85 -23.87
CA GLY A 261 3.06 17.05 -23.30
C GLY A 261 1.54 16.94 -23.08
N ARG A 262 0.95 15.74 -23.20
CA ARG A 262 -0.48 15.54 -22.97
C ARG A 262 -0.78 15.64 -21.46
N PRO A 263 -1.70 16.53 -21.00
CA PRO A 263 -2.10 16.57 -19.60
C PRO A 263 -2.65 15.22 -19.13
N LEU A 264 -2.16 14.74 -17.99
CA LEU A 264 -2.59 13.45 -17.45
C LEU A 264 -3.96 13.52 -16.79
N GLY A 265 -4.40 14.70 -16.35
CA GLY A 265 -5.66 14.88 -15.62
C GLY A 265 -5.62 14.26 -14.22
N ILE A 266 -4.44 14.24 -13.60
CA ILE A 266 -4.27 13.84 -12.21
C ILE A 266 -5.07 14.81 -11.34
N LYS A 267 -5.86 14.28 -10.42
CA LYS A 267 -6.58 15.08 -9.42
C LYS A 267 -6.54 14.30 -8.11
N PRO A 268 -5.78 14.78 -7.13
CA PRO A 268 -5.67 14.09 -5.85
C PRO A 268 -7.01 13.90 -5.17
N SER A 269 -7.18 12.75 -4.54
CA SER A 269 -8.39 12.32 -3.85
C SER A 269 -8.16 11.98 -2.39
N ILE A 270 -6.94 11.59 -2.01
CA ILE A 270 -6.60 11.16 -0.66
C ILE A 270 -5.36 11.93 -0.20
N ILE A 271 -5.39 12.42 1.03
CA ILE A 271 -4.20 12.82 1.77
C ILE A 271 -3.90 11.76 2.82
N VAL A 272 -2.65 11.28 2.86
CA VAL A 272 -2.16 10.35 3.87
C VAL A 272 -1.23 11.11 4.80
N VAL A 273 -1.48 11.04 6.10
CA VAL A 273 -0.72 11.76 7.12
C VAL A 273 -0.28 10.84 8.25
N PRO A 274 0.88 11.09 8.88
CA PRO A 274 1.24 10.42 10.13
C PRO A 274 0.31 10.89 11.26
N PRO A 275 0.20 10.12 12.36
CA PRO A 275 -0.63 10.49 13.53
C PRO A 275 -0.33 11.89 14.07
N SER A 276 0.92 12.34 13.99
CA SER A 276 1.34 13.68 14.43
C SER A 276 0.67 14.83 13.66
N LEU A 277 0.22 14.59 12.42
CA LEU A 277 -0.43 15.59 11.56
C LEU A 277 -1.96 15.38 11.45
N GLN A 278 -2.53 14.40 12.14
CA GLN A 278 -3.96 14.05 12.06
C GLN A 278 -4.86 15.25 12.41
N SER A 279 -4.52 15.99 13.48
CA SER A 279 -5.30 17.16 13.92
C SER A 279 -5.30 18.28 12.88
N ASP A 280 -4.14 18.53 12.26
CA ASP A 280 -4.00 19.56 11.22
C ASP A 280 -4.74 19.18 9.94
N ALA A 281 -4.65 17.91 9.52
CA ALA A 281 -5.41 17.39 8.39
C ALA A 281 -6.93 17.45 8.63
N ASN A 282 -7.39 17.07 9.83
CA ASN A 282 -8.81 17.15 10.17
C ASN A 282 -9.32 18.60 10.17
N ARG A 283 -8.51 19.55 10.68
CA ARG A 283 -8.86 20.98 10.62
C ARG A 283 -8.92 21.50 9.19
N LEU A 284 -8.04 21.03 8.31
CA LEU A 284 -8.01 21.51 6.93
C LEU A 284 -9.11 20.89 6.06
N PHE A 285 -9.43 19.61 6.25
CA PHE A 285 -10.30 18.86 5.31
C PHE A 285 -11.63 18.39 5.91
N LYS A 286 -11.81 18.40 7.23
CA LYS A 286 -13.03 17.91 7.90
C LYS A 286 -13.83 18.98 8.64
N THR A 287 -13.39 20.24 8.70
CA THR A 287 -14.19 21.34 9.27
C THR A 287 -14.77 22.24 8.17
N MET A 288 -16.03 22.65 8.32
CA MET A 288 -16.70 23.53 7.36
C MET A 288 -16.31 25.01 7.50
N VAL A 289 -15.75 25.37 8.65
CA VAL A 289 -15.26 26.71 8.97
C VAL A 289 -13.76 26.68 9.25
N ASP A 290 -13.08 27.74 8.86
CA ASP A 290 -11.65 27.94 9.15
C ASP A 290 -11.44 28.51 10.56
N ALA A 291 -10.17 28.73 10.93
CA ALA A 291 -9.80 29.25 12.24
C ALA A 291 -10.33 30.68 12.51
N ASN A 292 -10.71 31.42 11.47
CA ASN A 292 -11.24 32.78 11.56
C ASN A 292 -12.79 32.80 11.49
N GLY A 293 -13.44 31.64 11.41
CA GLY A 293 -14.89 31.51 11.31
C GLY A 293 -15.45 31.73 9.89
N ALA A 294 -14.61 31.85 8.86
CA ALA A 294 -15.03 31.91 7.47
C ALA A 294 -15.27 30.49 6.91
N SER A 295 -15.93 30.39 5.76
CA SER A 295 -16.15 29.09 5.11
C SER A 295 -14.81 28.50 4.65
N ASN A 296 -14.55 27.24 4.99
CA ASN A 296 -13.34 26.53 4.58
C ASN A 296 -13.46 26.05 3.13
N PRO A 297 -12.65 26.55 2.19
CA PRO A 297 -12.69 26.13 0.79
C PRO A 297 -12.16 24.70 0.56
N HIS A 298 -11.43 24.12 1.52
CA HIS A 298 -10.85 22.78 1.44
C HIS A 298 -11.68 21.71 2.16
N TYR A 299 -12.84 22.08 2.72
CA TYR A 299 -13.74 21.11 3.32
C TYR A 299 -14.09 20.00 2.32
N GLN A 300 -13.76 18.75 2.68
CA GLN A 300 -13.93 17.55 1.84
C GLN A 300 -13.22 17.60 0.48
N ALA A 301 -12.19 18.43 0.33
CA ALA A 301 -11.42 18.51 -0.92
C ALA A 301 -10.67 17.20 -1.24
N VAL A 302 -10.23 16.50 -0.19
CA VAL A 302 -9.61 15.17 -0.20
C VAL A 302 -10.07 14.39 1.02
N GLU A 303 -10.01 13.07 0.92
CA GLU A 303 -10.23 12.19 2.06
C GLU A 303 -8.95 12.07 2.89
N VAL A 304 -9.06 12.18 4.22
CA VAL A 304 -7.92 12.03 5.14
C VAL A 304 -7.76 10.57 5.53
N LEU A 305 -6.56 10.04 5.30
CA LEU A 305 -6.06 8.77 5.80
C LEU A 305 -4.92 9.01 6.79
N ASP A 306 -4.99 8.33 7.92
CA ASP A 306 -4.02 8.39 9.01
C ASP A 306 -3.67 6.98 9.49
N PRO A 307 -2.99 6.18 8.65
CA PRO A 307 -2.66 4.81 9.00
C PRO A 307 -1.65 4.76 10.15
N ASP A 308 -1.88 3.86 11.10
CA ASP A 308 -1.01 3.67 12.29
C ASP A 308 0.45 3.34 11.91
N TRP A 309 0.66 2.76 10.73
CA TRP A 309 1.96 2.32 10.22
C TRP A 309 2.87 3.46 9.70
N LEU A 310 2.39 4.70 9.71
CA LEU A 310 3.19 5.89 9.37
C LEU A 310 3.61 6.71 10.61
N ALA A 311 3.47 6.14 11.81
CA ALA A 311 3.85 6.76 13.07
C ALA A 311 5.36 6.90 13.28
#